data_AF-A0A0G4JTH8-F1
#
_entry.id   AF-A0A0G4JTH8-F1
#
_cell.length_a   1.000
_cell.length_b   1.000
_cell.length_c   1.000
_cell.angle_alpha   90.00
_cell.angle_beta   90.00
_cell.angle_gamma   90.00
#
_symmetry.space_group_name_H-M   'P 1'
#
loop_
_entity.id
_entity.type
_entity.pdbx_description
1 polymer ?
#
loop_
_entity_poly.entity_id
_entity_poly.type
_entity_poly.pdbx_seq_one_letter_code
_entity_poly.pdbx_strand_id
1 'polypeptide(L)' 'MWRINEIFARYSIAGCIKAALQLQGFDVGDPLPPQPSLDEQARQEIAEVLASVDAL' A
#
# COMPACT_ATOMS: atom_id res chain seq x y z
N MET A 1 -2.32 13.04 -6.58
CA MET A 1 -1.61 12.16 -7.53
C MET A 1 -0.12 12.04 -7.25
N TRP A 2 0.65 13.13 -7.09
CA TRP A 2 2.10 13.06 -6.83
C TRP A 2 2.50 12.17 -5.64
N ARG A 3 1.84 12.31 -4.48
CA ARG A 3 2.09 11.50 -3.27
C ARG A 3 1.95 9.98 -3.47
N ILE A 4 1.06 9.55 -4.36
CA ILE A 4 0.87 8.12 -4.68
C ILE A 4 2.12 7.60 -5.39
N ASN A 5 2.63 8.36 -6.36
CA ASN A 5 3.84 7.99 -7.08
C ASN A 5 5.07 7.96 -6.15
N GLU A 6 5.15 8.88 -5.18
CA GLU A 6 6.23 8.89 -4.18
C GLU A 6 6.22 7.62 -3.32
N ILE A 7 5.05 7.17 -2.86
CA ILE A 7 4.91 5.91 -2.11
C ILE A 7 5.27 4.70 -2.97
N PHE A 8 4.85 4.66 -4.23
CA PHE A 8 5.21 3.56 -5.15
C PHE A 8 6.70 3.52 -5.51
N ALA A 9 7.40 4.65 -5.43
CA ALA A 9 8.84 4.71 -5.62
C ALA A 9 9.62 4.29 -4.35
N ARG A 10 9.07 4.56 -3.16
CA ARG A 10 9.69 4.24 -1.87
C ARG A 10 9.56 2.75 -1.51
N TYR A 11 8.41 2.16 -1.82
CA TYR A 11 8.08 0.79 -1.45
C TYR A 11 7.83 -0.06 -2.70
N SER A 12 7.73 -1.38 -2.53
CA SER A 12 7.38 -2.25 -3.65
C SER A 12 5.98 -1.93 -4.17
N ILE A 13 5.84 -1.64 -5.47
CA ILE A 13 4.54 -1.36 -6.09
C ILE A 13 3.50 -2.45 -5.85
N ALA A 14 3.91 -3.73 -5.91
CA ALA A 14 3.02 -4.86 -5.64
C ALA A 14 2.56 -4.89 -4.17
N GLY A 15 3.48 -4.59 -3.24
CA GLY A 15 3.16 -4.43 -1.83
C GLY A 15 2.20 -3.26 -1.58
N CYS A 16 2.44 -2.11 -2.20
CA CYS A 16 1.59 -0.93 -2.05
C CYS A 16 0.17 -1.16 -2.55
N ILE A 17 0.03 -1.76 -3.74
CA ILE A 17 -1.28 -2.07 -4.30
C ILE A 17 -2.02 -3.08 -3.42
N LYS A 18 -1.35 -4.14 -2.96
CA LYS A 18 -1.97 -5.11 -2.05
C LYS A 18 -2.42 -4.48 -0.74
N ALA A 19 -1.58 -3.67 -0.11
CA ALA A 19 -1.94 -2.97 1.13
C ALA A 19 -3.12 -2.02 0.91
N ALA A 20 -3.14 -1.26 -0.19
CA ALA A 20 -4.27 -0.39 -0.52
C ALA A 20 -5.58 -1.18 -0.69
N LEU A 21 -5.54 -2.29 -1.42
CA LEU A 21 -6.70 -3.17 -1.61
C LEU A 21 -7.18 -3.78 -0.27
N GLN A 22 -6.25 -4.23 0.58
CA GLN A 22 -6.59 -4.73 1.92
C GLN A 22 -7.27 -3.66 2.80
N LEU A 23 -6.75 -2.43 2.78
CA LEU A 23 -7.32 -1.31 3.53
C LEU A 23 -8.74 -0.95 3.05
N GLN A 24 -9.04 -1.18 1.78
CA GLN A 24 -10.38 -1.01 1.18
C GLN A 24 -11.31 -2.22 1.42
N GLY A 25 -10.86 -3.24 2.16
CA GLY A 25 -11.65 -4.42 2.50
C GLY A 25 -11.58 -5.58 1.49
N PHE A 26 -10.66 -5.53 0.51
CA PHE A 26 -10.42 -6.65 -0.41
C PHE A 26 -9.42 -7.65 0.18
N ASP A 27 -9.80 -8.92 0.25
CA ASP A 27 -8.91 -9.99 0.68
C ASP A 27 -7.99 -10.46 -0.47
N VAL A 28 -6.87 -9.77 -0.65
CA VAL A 28 -5.86 -10.05 -1.69
C VAL A 28 -4.64 -10.84 -1.19
N GLY A 29 -4.67 -11.24 0.09
CA GLY A 29 -3.61 -11.99 0.77
C GLY A 29 -2.22 -11.34 0.74
N ASP A 30 -1.25 -12.05 1.30
CA ASP A 30 0.13 -11.57 1.41
C ASP A 30 0.91 -11.63 0.09
N PRO A 31 2.02 -10.89 -0.04
CA PRO A 31 2.94 -11.05 -1.16
C PRO A 31 3.47 -12.48 -1.30
N LEU A 32 3.72 -12.92 -2.53
CA LEU A 32 4.31 -14.23 -2.79
C LEU A 32 5.82 -14.20 -2.47
N PRO A 33 6.38 -15.21 -1.78
CA PRO A 33 7.82 -15.30 -1.58
C PRO A 33 8.61 -15.25 -2.91
N PRO A 34 9.80 -14.63 -2.95
CA PRO A 34 10.58 -14.10 -1.82
C PRO A 34 10.23 -12.65 -1.45
N GLN A 35 9.17 -12.08 -2.00
CA GLN A 35 8.82 -10.68 -1.74
C GLN A 35 8.38 -10.50 -0.28
N PRO A 36 9.02 -9.59 0.47
CA PRO A 36 8.63 -9.34 1.85
C PRO A 36 7.30 -8.60 1.93
N SER A 37 6.53 -8.88 2.97
CA SER A 37 5.38 -8.06 3.36
C SER A 37 5.84 -6.65 3.74
N LEU A 38 4.97 -5.67 3.51
CA LEU A 38 5.18 -4.32 4.03
C LEU A 38 5.09 -4.34 5.57
N ASP A 39 5.96 -3.56 6.21
CA ASP A 39 5.89 -3.32 7.64
C ASP A 39 4.72 -2.39 8.00
N GLU A 40 4.46 -2.27 9.29
CA GLU A 40 3.34 -1.49 9.82
C GLU A 40 3.48 0.01 9.52
N GLN A 41 4.71 0.54 9.51
CA GLN A 41 4.94 1.95 9.20
C GLN A 41 4.58 2.25 7.73
N ALA A 42 5.02 1.42 6.79
CA ALA A 42 4.68 1.55 5.38
C ALA A 42 3.16 1.45 5.15
N ARG A 43 2.47 0.55 5.88
CA ARG A 43 1.01 0.42 5.82
C ARG A 43 0.29 1.68 6.28
N GLN A 44 0.77 2.31 7.36
CA GLN A 44 0.21 3.58 7.86
C GLN A 44 0.43 4.73 6.87
N GLU A 45 1.63 4.87 6.31
CA GLU A 45 1.91 5.89 5.28
C GLU A 45 0.99 5.71 4.05
N ILE A 46 0.75 4.47 3.62
CA ILE A 46 -0.17 4.16 2.52
C ILE A 46 -1.60 4.57 2.88
N ALA A 47 -2.06 4.24 4.08
CA ALA A 47 -3.40 4.63 4.54
C ALA A 47 -3.57 6.16 4.54
N GLU A 48 -2.61 6.92 5.05
CA GLU A 48 -2.67 8.38 5.04
C GLU A 48 -2.74 8.96 3.62
N VAL A 49 -1.98 8.40 2.68
CA VAL A 49 -2.03 8.84 1.28
C VAL A 49 -3.38 8.50 0.64
N LEU A 50 -3.95 7.33 0.89
CA LEU A 50 -5.27 6.95 0.37
C LEU A 50 -6.39 7.84 0.94
N ALA A 51 -6.34 8.15 2.23
CA ALA A 51 -7.28 9.08 2.87
C ALA A 51 -7.18 10.47 2.24
N SER A 52 -5.97 10.93 1.90
CA SER A 52 -5.76 12.25 1.29
C SER A 52 -6.34 12.39 -0.12
N VAL A 53 -6.79 11.30 -0.74
CA VAL A 53 -7.38 11.27 -2.08
C VAL A 53 -8.80 10.66 -2.10
N ASP A 54 -9.47 10.57 -0.94
CA ASP A 54 -10.80 9.94 -0.79
C ASP A 54 -10.88 8.52 -1.38
N ALA A 55 -9.80 7.74 -1.20
CA ALA A 55 -9.74 6.33 -1.63
C ALA A 55 -9.80 5.34 -0.46
N LEU A 56 -10.12 5.80 0.75
CA LEU A 56 -10.34 4.98 1.95
C LEU A 56 -11.80 4.98 2.37
#